data_AF-A0A7Y2WAD0-F1
#
_entry.id   AF-A0A7Y2WAD0-F1
#
_cell.length_a   1.000
_cell.length_b   1.000
_cell.length_c   1.000
_cell.angle_alpha   90.00
_cell.angle_beta   90.00
_cell.angle_gamma   90.00
#
_symmetry.space_group_name_H-M   'P 1'
#
loop_
_entity.id
_entity.type
_entity.pdbx_description
1 polymer ?
#
loop_
_entity_poly.entity_id
_entity_poly.type
_entity_poly.pdbx_seq_one_letter_code
_entity_poly.pdbx_strand_id
1 'polypeptide(L)'
;MAQQENAQAVILQQPSDQQLVIKIEQDTDWISIGAIVLSLLAFVVTIYIVKKSTESQIQSNKDLIKSQNEIKKHELEFIYKSQEIDKFRNVIAEYFALLMKFNSVVSLEIGRMERGDLIESLINYLSQVAYYHMQIELFLDCESNSNHQTVKIQLKELMDSLLKIRIQLDDNKDQLNDRIAAFSNELDIVKASLIKLLNQNVKLQKGE
;
A
#
# COMPACT_ATOMS: atom_id res chain seq x y z
N MET A 1 -78.74 9.60 -16.61
CA MET A 1 -78.01 10.16 -15.46
C MET A 1 -79.04 10.61 -14.44
N ALA A 2 -78.96 10.11 -13.21
CA ALA A 2 -79.61 10.70 -12.04
C ALA A 2 -78.72 10.36 -10.83
N GLN A 3 -77.84 11.28 -10.47
CA GLN A 3 -77.06 11.20 -9.23
C GLN A 3 -78.01 11.51 -8.07
N GLN A 4 -78.14 10.56 -7.15
CA GLN A 4 -78.92 10.71 -5.94
C GLN A 4 -78.00 11.35 -4.88
N GLU A 5 -78.12 12.67 -4.71
CA GLU A 5 -77.46 13.41 -3.63
C GLU A 5 -78.02 12.97 -2.28
N ASN A 6 -77.14 12.42 -1.43
CA ASN A 6 -77.47 12.04 -0.06
C ASN A 6 -77.45 13.30 0.83
N ALA A 7 -78.57 14.01 0.90
CA ALA A 7 -78.75 15.12 1.83
C ALA A 7 -79.12 14.59 3.23
N GLN A 8 -78.24 14.75 4.21
CA GLN A 8 -78.57 14.51 5.62
C GLN A 8 -79.26 15.75 6.20
N ALA A 9 -80.54 15.64 6.55
CA ALA A 9 -81.31 16.69 7.22
C ALA A 9 -81.41 16.40 8.72
N VAL A 10 -81.03 17.36 9.56
CA VAL A 10 -81.23 17.31 11.01
C VAL A 10 -82.51 18.09 11.35
N ILE A 11 -83.50 17.42 11.93
CA ILE A 11 -84.79 18.03 12.30
C ILE A 11 -84.74 18.44 13.78
N LEU A 12 -84.78 19.74 14.05
CA LEU A 12 -84.95 20.30 15.40
C LEU A 12 -86.41 20.72 15.57
N GLN A 13 -87.12 20.13 16.54
CA GLN A 13 -88.52 20.45 16.82
C GLN A 13 -88.64 21.66 17.76
N GLN A 14 -89.38 22.69 17.33
CA GLN A 14 -89.82 23.84 18.15
C GLN A 14 -91.32 24.09 17.87
N PRO A 15 -92.16 24.50 18.84
CA PRO A 15 -93.61 24.47 18.68
C PRO A 15 -94.17 25.76 18.08
N SER A 16 -94.53 25.72 16.80
CA SER A 16 -95.81 26.17 16.20
C SER A 16 -95.64 26.20 14.68
N ASP A 17 -96.22 25.21 13.99
CA ASP A 17 -96.49 25.13 12.53
C ASP A 17 -95.43 25.59 11.51
N GLN A 18 -94.15 25.68 11.87
CA GLN A 18 -93.06 25.91 10.92
C GLN A 18 -91.96 24.85 11.09
N GLN A 19 -91.83 23.96 10.11
CA GLN A 19 -90.67 23.06 10.00
C GLN A 19 -89.51 23.85 9.39
N LEU A 20 -88.48 24.13 10.18
CA LEU A 20 -87.23 24.69 9.67
C LEU A 20 -86.38 23.55 9.10
N VAL A 21 -86.48 23.30 7.79
CA VAL A 21 -85.58 22.38 7.09
C VAL A 21 -84.27 23.12 6.79
N ILE A 22 -83.28 22.96 7.66
CA ILE A 22 -81.92 23.45 7.37
C ILE A 22 -81.28 22.45 6.43
N LYS A 23 -81.26 22.80 5.14
CA LYS A 23 -80.52 22.07 4.12
C LYS A 23 -79.05 22.47 4.27
N ILE A 24 -78.24 21.60 4.86
CA ILE A 24 -76.79 21.78 4.90
C ILE A 24 -76.26 21.33 3.54
N GLU A 25 -76.22 22.24 2.58
CA GLU A 25 -75.49 22.03 1.34
C GLU A 25 -74.00 22.20 1.63
N GLN A 26 -73.28 21.09 1.80
CA GLN A 26 -71.83 21.12 1.73
C GLN A 26 -71.45 21.35 0.28
N ASP A 27 -70.83 22.49 0.02
CA ASP A 27 -70.40 22.93 -1.31
C ASP A 27 -69.33 21.94 -1.83
N THR A 28 -69.80 20.91 -2.52
CA THR A 28 -69.03 19.71 -2.91
C THR A 28 -67.90 20.09 -3.88
N ASP A 29 -68.08 21.18 -4.61
CA ASP A 29 -67.10 21.74 -5.53
C ASP A 29 -65.86 22.27 -4.81
N TRP A 30 -66.02 22.91 -3.65
CA TRP A 30 -64.88 23.41 -2.87
C TRP A 30 -64.06 22.28 -2.23
N ILE A 31 -64.73 21.21 -1.79
CA ILE A 31 -64.07 20.03 -1.23
C ILE A 31 -63.26 19.30 -2.31
N SER A 32 -63.84 19.17 -3.51
CA SER A 32 -63.18 18.58 -4.68
C SER A 32 -61.94 19.37 -5.12
N ILE A 33 -62.06 20.70 -5.23
CA ILE A 33 -60.93 21.59 -5.55
C ILE A 33 -59.84 21.49 -4.48
N GLY A 34 -60.22 21.48 -3.19
CA GLY A 34 -59.30 21.30 -2.08
C GLY A 34 -58.52 19.98 -2.16
N ALA A 35 -59.18 18.87 -2.48
CA ALA A 35 -58.54 17.57 -2.65
C ALA A 35 -57.55 17.55 -3.83
N ILE A 36 -57.89 18.19 -4.96
CA ILE A 36 -57.00 18.31 -6.12
C ILE A 36 -55.75 19.10 -5.74
N VAL A 37 -55.88 20.25 -5.09
CA VAL A 37 -54.74 21.06 -4.63
C VAL A 37 -53.86 20.28 -3.66
N LEU A 38 -54.45 19.57 -2.69
CA LEU A 38 -53.72 18.79 -1.71
C LEU A 38 -52.93 17.64 -2.35
N SER A 39 -53.52 16.96 -3.34
CA SER A 39 -52.86 15.91 -4.12
C SER A 39 -51.67 16.44 -4.94
N LEU A 40 -51.81 17.64 -5.53
CA LEU A 40 -50.74 18.29 -6.27
C LEU A 40 -49.59 18.68 -5.34
N LEU A 41 -49.90 19.21 -4.15
CA LEU A 41 -48.88 19.54 -3.15
C LEU A 41 -48.15 18.29 -2.67
N ALA A 42 -48.87 17.20 -2.38
CA ALA A 42 -48.27 15.91 -2.00
C ALA A 42 -47.36 15.36 -3.11
N PHE A 43 -47.76 15.49 -4.38
CA PHE A 43 -46.96 15.09 -5.53
C PHE A 43 -45.67 15.91 -5.66
N VAL A 44 -45.74 17.24 -5.53
CA VAL A 44 -44.57 18.12 -5.55
C VAL A 44 -43.60 17.81 -4.41
N VAL A 45 -44.11 17.59 -3.20
CA VAL A 45 -43.30 17.19 -2.04
C VAL A 45 -42.61 15.85 -2.29
N THR A 46 -43.33 14.88 -2.87
CA THR A 46 -42.76 13.58 -3.22
C THR A 46 -41.62 13.71 -4.24
N ILE A 47 -41.83 14.49 -5.31
CA ILE A 47 -40.77 14.78 -6.31
C ILE A 47 -39.55 15.41 -5.62
N TYR A 48 -39.77 16.40 -4.74
CA TYR A 48 -38.69 17.07 -4.03
C TYR A 48 -37.87 16.09 -3.17
N ILE A 49 -38.54 15.21 -2.42
CA ILE A 49 -37.90 14.20 -1.58
C ILE A 49 -37.09 13.21 -2.44
N VAL A 50 -37.69 12.70 -3.52
CA VAL A 50 -37.00 11.76 -4.43
C VAL A 50 -35.77 12.41 -5.05
N LYS A 51 -35.88 13.66 -5.52
CA LYS A 51 -34.75 14.42 -6.08
C LYS A 51 -33.62 14.56 -5.06
N LYS A 52 -33.93 15.05 -3.85
CA LYS A 52 -32.94 15.24 -2.78
C LYS A 52 -32.31 13.93 -2.32
N SER A 53 -33.09 12.86 -2.23
CA SER A 53 -32.58 11.51 -1.91
C SER A 53 -31.63 11.00 -3.00
N THR A 54 -31.99 11.19 -4.26
CA THR A 54 -31.16 10.78 -5.40
C THR A 54 -29.85 11.55 -5.44
N GLU A 55 -29.89 12.87 -5.24
CA GLU A 55 -28.68 13.71 -5.14
C GLU A 55 -27.77 13.24 -3.99
N SER A 56 -28.34 12.96 -2.82
CA SER A 56 -27.60 12.44 -1.67
C SER A 56 -26.98 11.08 -1.95
N GLN A 57 -27.69 10.18 -2.63
CA GLN A 57 -27.18 8.86 -3.01
C GLN A 57 -26.04 8.98 -4.03
N ILE A 58 -26.19 9.85 -5.02
CA ILE A 58 -25.12 10.13 -6.00
C ILE A 58 -23.88 10.66 -5.29
N GLN A 59 -24.05 11.60 -4.36
CA GLN A 59 -22.92 12.16 -3.61
C GLN A 59 -22.26 11.11 -2.72
N SER A 60 -23.05 10.32 -1.98
CA SER A 60 -22.55 9.22 -1.17
C SER A 60 -21.76 8.19 -2.00
N ASN A 61 -22.22 7.87 -3.21
CA ASN A 61 -21.52 6.95 -4.10
C ASN A 61 -20.22 7.55 -4.63
N LYS A 62 -20.19 8.86 -4.94
CA LYS A 62 -18.94 9.54 -5.32
C LYS A 62 -17.90 9.50 -4.21
N ASP A 63 -18.33 9.76 -2.98
CA ASP A 63 -17.45 9.75 -1.82
C ASP A 63 -16.93 8.33 -1.52
N LEU A 64 -17.78 7.32 -1.67
CA LEU A 64 -17.39 5.91 -1.58
C LEU A 64 -16.34 5.54 -2.64
N ILE A 65 -16.56 5.91 -3.91
CA ILE A 65 -15.60 5.64 -5.00
C ILE A 65 -14.27 6.33 -4.71
N LYS A 66 -14.30 7.58 -4.25
CA LYS A 66 -13.09 8.31 -3.89
C LYS A 66 -12.34 7.62 -2.76
N SER A 67 -13.02 7.24 -1.69
CA SER A 67 -12.42 6.51 -0.57
C SER A 67 -11.82 5.17 -1.00
N GLN A 68 -12.52 4.40 -1.83
CA GLN A 68 -11.99 3.14 -2.37
C GLN A 68 -10.76 3.35 -3.25
N ASN A 69 -10.73 4.41 -4.05
CA ASN A 69 -9.56 4.74 -4.88
C ASN A 69 -8.33 5.09 -4.03
N GLU A 70 -8.50 5.88 -2.96
CA GLU A 70 -7.39 6.19 -2.04
C GLU A 70 -6.88 4.93 -1.33
N ILE A 71 -7.78 4.07 -0.87
CA ILE A 71 -7.41 2.78 -0.24
C ILE A 71 -6.63 1.91 -1.24
N LYS A 72 -7.12 1.76 -2.48
CA LYS A 72 -6.44 0.99 -3.52
C LYS A 72 -5.07 1.56 -3.87
N LYS A 73 -4.94 2.88 -3.90
CA LYS A 73 -3.66 3.56 -4.14
C LYS A 73 -2.66 3.23 -3.04
N HIS A 74 -3.06 3.35 -1.78
CA HIS A 74 -2.22 2.98 -0.64
C HIS A 74 -1.85 1.49 -0.63
N GLU A 75 -2.79 0.61 -0.96
CA GLU A 75 -2.53 -0.83 -1.09
C GLU A 75 -1.49 -1.12 -2.18
N LEU A 76 -1.61 -0.47 -3.34
CA LEU A 76 -0.66 -0.64 -4.44
C LEU A 76 0.75 -0.13 -4.08
N GLU A 77 0.84 1.05 -3.45
CA GLU A 77 2.09 1.61 -2.95
C GLU A 77 2.75 0.68 -1.91
N PHE A 78 1.94 0.10 -1.01
CA PHE A 78 2.40 -0.87 -0.03
C PHE A 78 2.94 -2.15 -0.68
N ILE A 79 2.19 -2.73 -1.62
CA ILE A 79 2.60 -3.95 -2.35
C ILE A 79 3.91 -3.70 -3.10
N TYR A 80 4.01 -2.58 -3.81
CA TYR A 80 5.21 -2.22 -4.56
C TYR A 80 6.44 -2.12 -3.66
N LYS A 81 6.35 -1.36 -2.56
CA LYS A 81 7.44 -1.24 -1.59
C LYS A 81 7.82 -2.59 -0.96
N SER A 82 6.83 -3.45 -0.71
CA SER A 82 7.08 -4.80 -0.19
C SER A 82 7.93 -5.62 -1.13
N GLN A 83 7.58 -5.61 -2.42
CA GLN A 83 8.32 -6.33 -3.45
C GLN A 83 9.73 -5.79 -3.62
N GLU A 84 9.92 -4.48 -3.48
CA GLU A 84 11.24 -3.85 -3.53
C GLU A 84 12.14 -4.30 -2.37
N ILE A 85 11.60 -4.31 -1.14
CA ILE A 85 12.30 -4.80 0.06
C ILE A 85 12.62 -6.30 -0.07
N ASP A 86 11.69 -7.12 -0.56
CA ASP A 86 11.93 -8.56 -0.77
C ASP A 86 13.01 -8.82 -1.83
N LYS A 87 13.02 -8.06 -2.93
CA LYS A 87 14.10 -8.13 -3.92
C LYS A 87 15.44 -7.75 -3.31
N PHE A 88 15.50 -6.64 -2.56
CA PHE A 88 16.72 -6.21 -1.90
C PHE A 88 17.24 -7.26 -0.90
N ARG A 89 16.33 -7.86 -0.13
CA ARG A 89 16.65 -8.98 0.77
C ARG A 89 17.27 -10.15 0.04
N ASN A 90 16.72 -10.53 -1.11
CA ASN A 90 17.24 -11.64 -1.90
C ASN A 90 18.63 -11.32 -2.48
N VAL A 91 18.84 -10.11 -3.00
CA VAL A 91 20.15 -9.66 -3.49
C VAL A 91 21.21 -9.72 -2.38
N ILE A 92 20.87 -9.25 -1.18
CA ILE A 92 21.76 -9.32 -0.01
C ILE A 92 22.06 -10.78 0.37
N ALA A 93 21.06 -11.66 0.34
CA ALA A 93 21.26 -13.07 0.66
C ALA A 93 22.22 -13.76 -0.32
N GLU A 94 22.04 -13.53 -1.63
CA GLU A 94 22.93 -14.06 -2.67
C GLU A 94 24.35 -13.48 -2.55
N TYR A 95 24.47 -12.18 -2.28
CA TYR A 95 25.74 -11.51 -2.05
C TYR A 95 26.52 -12.16 -0.91
N PHE A 96 25.88 -12.38 0.24
CA PHE A 96 26.51 -13.03 1.38
C PHE A 96 26.81 -14.51 1.13
N ALA A 97 25.95 -15.23 0.42
CA ALA A 97 26.21 -16.62 0.06
C ALA A 97 27.49 -16.74 -0.77
N LEU A 98 27.71 -15.83 -1.72
CA LEU A 98 28.94 -15.79 -2.52
C LEU A 98 30.17 -15.40 -1.70
N LEU A 99 30.07 -14.39 -0.83
CA LEU A 99 31.16 -13.98 0.05
C LEU A 99 31.55 -15.10 1.04
N MET A 100 30.57 -15.85 1.56
CA MET A 100 30.82 -17.01 2.41
C MET A 100 31.49 -18.16 1.64
N LYS A 101 31.04 -18.43 0.40
CA LYS A 101 31.69 -19.43 -0.47
C LYS A 101 33.13 -19.03 -0.77
N PHE A 102 33.37 -17.78 -1.13
CA PHE A 102 34.72 -17.23 -1.31
C PHE A 102 35.56 -17.44 -0.04
N ASN A 103 35.07 -17.01 1.12
CA ASN A 103 35.80 -17.14 2.38
C ASN A 103 36.15 -18.60 2.69
N SER A 104 35.23 -19.52 2.43
CA SER A 104 35.42 -20.96 2.64
C SER A 104 36.47 -21.54 1.69
N VAL A 105 36.42 -21.18 0.40
CA VAL A 105 37.39 -21.65 -0.61
C VAL A 105 38.78 -21.14 -0.26
N VAL A 106 38.90 -19.85 0.02
CA VAL A 106 40.18 -19.27 0.42
C VAL A 106 40.67 -19.93 1.71
N SER A 107 39.87 -20.02 2.76
CA SER A 107 40.31 -20.56 4.05
C SER A 107 40.66 -22.07 4.03
N LEU A 108 39.96 -22.89 3.24
CA LEU A 108 40.10 -24.35 3.28
C LEU A 108 40.93 -24.93 2.13
N GLU A 109 40.91 -24.30 0.96
CA GLU A 109 41.50 -24.86 -0.27
C GLU A 109 42.87 -24.25 -0.64
N ILE A 110 43.33 -23.19 0.06
CA ILE A 110 44.63 -22.52 -0.13
C ILE A 110 45.85 -23.45 -0.14
N GLY A 111 45.73 -24.63 0.49
CA GLY A 111 46.77 -25.66 0.56
C GLY A 111 46.41 -26.98 -0.15
N ARG A 112 45.25 -27.08 -0.79
CA ARG A 112 44.72 -28.32 -1.38
C ARG A 112 44.58 -28.26 -2.89
N MET A 113 44.26 -27.08 -3.43
CA MET A 113 44.12 -26.87 -4.87
C MET A 113 45.45 -26.45 -5.52
N GLU A 114 45.62 -26.81 -6.80
CA GLU A 114 46.68 -26.20 -7.60
C GLU A 114 46.47 -24.69 -7.68
N ARG A 115 47.59 -23.95 -7.69
CA ARG A 115 47.56 -22.48 -7.61
C ARG A 115 46.78 -21.84 -8.76
N GLY A 116 46.91 -22.38 -9.97
CA GLY A 116 46.19 -21.88 -11.15
C GLY A 116 44.68 -22.00 -11.01
N ASP A 117 44.21 -23.20 -10.64
CA ASP A 117 42.79 -23.49 -10.44
C ASP A 117 42.17 -22.65 -9.31
N LEU A 118 42.91 -22.44 -8.22
CA LEU A 118 42.50 -21.57 -7.13
C LEU A 118 42.31 -20.13 -7.61
N ILE A 119 43.27 -19.59 -8.37
CA ILE A 119 43.19 -18.23 -8.90
C ILE A 119 41.99 -18.09 -9.85
N GLU A 120 41.78 -19.05 -10.75
CA GLU A 120 40.65 -19.05 -11.69
C GLU A 120 39.31 -19.08 -10.94
N SER A 121 39.18 -19.95 -9.94
CA SER A 121 38.00 -20.02 -9.10
C SER A 121 37.72 -18.69 -8.38
N LEU A 122 38.76 -18.03 -7.86
CA LEU A 122 38.60 -16.77 -7.14
C LEU A 122 38.24 -15.61 -8.07
N ILE A 123 38.74 -15.59 -9.30
CA ILE A 123 38.34 -14.61 -10.33
C ILE A 123 36.84 -14.75 -10.63
N ASN A 124 36.35 -15.99 -10.77
CA ASN A 124 34.93 -16.23 -11.01
C ASN A 124 34.07 -15.73 -9.83
N TYR A 125 34.47 -16.02 -8.60
CA TYR A 125 33.78 -15.49 -7.41
C TYR A 125 33.82 -13.97 -7.35
N LEU A 126 34.97 -13.35 -7.61
CA LEU A 126 35.13 -11.89 -7.65
C LEU A 126 34.15 -11.23 -8.64
N SER A 127 34.03 -11.79 -9.84
CA SER A 127 33.11 -11.28 -10.86
C SER A 127 31.65 -11.36 -10.40
N GLN A 128 31.25 -12.48 -9.80
CA GLN A 128 29.89 -12.65 -9.27
C GLN A 128 29.63 -11.73 -8.07
N VAL A 129 30.58 -11.60 -7.15
CA VAL A 129 30.48 -10.70 -6.00
C VAL A 129 30.36 -9.25 -6.46
N ALA A 130 31.13 -8.83 -7.46
CA ALA A 130 31.04 -7.49 -8.04
C ALA A 130 29.65 -7.20 -8.66
N TYR A 131 29.05 -8.19 -9.33
CA TYR A 131 27.71 -8.05 -9.90
C TYR A 131 26.65 -7.76 -8.82
N TYR A 132 26.63 -8.55 -7.73
CA TYR A 132 25.67 -8.32 -6.64
C TYR A 132 26.00 -7.06 -5.82
N HIS A 133 27.28 -6.75 -5.65
CA HIS A 133 27.72 -5.50 -5.02
C HIS A 133 27.14 -4.28 -5.75
N MET A 134 27.26 -4.23 -7.08
CA MET A 134 26.69 -3.16 -7.90
C MET A 134 25.16 -3.05 -7.72
N GLN A 135 24.44 -4.17 -7.63
CA GLN A 135 22.99 -4.13 -7.39
C GLN A 135 22.64 -3.54 -6.03
N ILE A 136 23.41 -3.87 -4.99
CA ILE A 136 23.24 -3.28 -3.66
C ILE A 136 23.53 -1.78 -3.71
N GLU A 137 24.60 -1.35 -4.38
CA GLU A 137 24.90 0.07 -4.52
C GLU A 137 23.80 0.84 -5.24
N LEU A 138 23.25 0.29 -6.33
CA LEU A 138 22.13 0.89 -7.06
C LEU A 138 20.90 1.08 -6.17
N PHE A 139 20.59 0.11 -5.31
CA PHE A 139 19.50 0.24 -4.34
C PHE A 139 19.79 1.37 -3.34
N LEU A 140 21.02 1.47 -2.86
CA LEU A 140 21.42 2.50 -1.90
C LEU A 140 21.42 3.91 -2.52
N ASP A 141 21.64 4.03 -3.82
CA ASP A 141 21.62 5.30 -4.56
C ASP A 141 20.22 5.88 -4.79
N CYS A 142 19.16 5.10 -4.56
CA CYS A 142 17.78 5.58 -4.69
C CYS A 142 17.41 6.64 -3.65
N GLU A 143 18.09 6.68 -2.50
CA GLU A 143 17.82 7.64 -1.44
C GLU A 143 19.12 8.24 -0.86
N SER A 144 19.19 9.58 -0.83
CA SER A 144 20.31 10.30 -0.20
C SER A 144 20.18 10.27 1.33
N ASN A 145 20.57 9.15 1.93
CA ASN A 145 20.56 8.92 3.37
C ASN A 145 21.99 8.73 3.90
N SER A 146 22.33 9.34 5.04
CA SER A 146 23.65 9.16 5.69
C SER A 146 23.94 7.69 6.04
N ASN A 147 22.90 6.91 6.37
CA ASN A 147 23.03 5.48 6.58
C ASN A 147 23.42 4.75 5.28
N HIS A 148 22.83 5.12 4.15
CA HIS A 148 23.15 4.52 2.84
C HIS A 148 24.61 4.80 2.48
N GLN A 149 25.06 6.04 2.65
CA GLN A 149 26.46 6.41 2.43
C GLN A 149 27.43 5.63 3.32
N THR A 150 27.09 5.44 4.59
CA THR A 150 27.88 4.61 5.51
C THR A 150 27.99 3.17 5.02
N VAL A 151 26.87 2.56 4.60
CA VAL A 151 26.85 1.20 4.07
C VAL A 151 27.66 1.10 2.78
N LYS A 152 27.58 2.09 1.88
CA LYS A 152 28.38 2.13 0.65
C LYS A 152 29.88 2.15 0.93
N ILE A 153 30.33 2.95 1.90
CA ILE A 153 31.73 2.97 2.31
C ILE A 153 32.17 1.59 2.82
N GLN A 154 31.38 0.98 3.70
CA GLN A 154 31.67 -0.35 4.24
C GLN A 154 31.70 -1.44 3.15
N LEU A 155 30.77 -1.38 2.20
CA LEU A 155 30.74 -2.27 1.04
C LEU A 155 32.02 -2.14 0.22
N LYS A 156 32.46 -0.90 -0.04
CA LYS A 156 33.69 -0.64 -0.78
C LYS A 156 34.91 -1.20 -0.05
N GLU A 157 35.01 -0.97 1.26
CA GLU A 157 36.10 -1.51 2.10
C GLU A 157 36.15 -3.04 2.01
N LEU A 158 35.00 -3.71 2.10
CA LEU A 158 34.89 -5.16 1.95
C LEU A 158 35.36 -5.65 0.58
N MET A 159 34.98 -4.95 -0.50
CA MET A 159 35.43 -5.27 -1.85
C MET A 159 36.95 -5.07 -2.01
N ASP A 160 37.50 -3.99 -1.45
CA ASP A 160 38.93 -3.72 -1.46
C ASP A 160 39.70 -4.83 -0.70
N SER A 161 39.17 -5.33 0.41
CA SER A 161 39.77 -6.43 1.16
C SER A 161 39.71 -7.76 0.43
N LEU A 162 38.61 -8.04 -0.26
CA LEU A 162 38.46 -9.20 -1.14
C LEU A 162 39.52 -9.17 -2.28
N LEU A 163 39.74 -8.00 -2.89
CA LEU A 163 40.75 -7.79 -3.92
C LEU A 163 42.18 -7.96 -3.37
N LYS A 164 42.47 -7.46 -2.16
CA LYS A 164 43.77 -7.65 -1.49
C LYS A 164 44.09 -9.12 -1.27
N ILE A 165 43.11 -9.95 -0.89
CA ILE A 165 43.30 -11.41 -0.76
C ILE A 165 43.76 -12.02 -2.09
N ARG A 166 43.12 -11.65 -3.20
CA ARG A 166 43.49 -12.13 -4.53
C ARG A 166 44.90 -11.69 -4.92
N ILE A 167 45.23 -10.41 -4.76
CA ILE A 167 46.56 -9.89 -5.08
C ILE A 167 47.64 -10.62 -4.26
N GLN A 168 47.38 -10.84 -2.97
CA GLN A 168 48.33 -11.53 -2.08
C GLN A 168 48.56 -13.00 -2.50
N LEU A 169 47.54 -13.66 -3.05
CA LEU A 169 47.64 -15.00 -3.62
C LEU A 169 48.54 -15.06 -4.87
N ASP A 170 48.63 -13.96 -5.62
CA ASP A 170 49.51 -13.83 -6.78
C ASP A 170 50.98 -13.57 -6.38
N ASP A 171 51.22 -12.93 -5.23
CA ASP A 171 52.55 -12.51 -4.79
C ASP A 171 53.21 -13.44 -3.74
N ASN A 172 52.67 -13.54 -2.52
CA ASN A 172 53.26 -14.32 -1.41
C ASN A 172 52.24 -14.71 -0.33
N LYS A 173 52.30 -15.93 0.23
CA LYS A 173 51.30 -16.47 1.17
C LYS A 173 51.45 -16.00 2.63
N ASP A 174 52.58 -15.41 3.02
CA ASP A 174 52.91 -15.16 4.44
C ASP A 174 51.93 -14.23 5.18
N GLN A 175 51.22 -13.35 4.46
CA GLN A 175 50.21 -12.43 5.03
C GLN A 175 48.76 -12.83 4.71
N LEU A 176 48.56 -13.96 4.04
CA LEU A 176 47.26 -14.32 3.49
C LEU A 176 46.22 -14.63 4.58
N ASN A 177 46.64 -15.29 5.66
CA ASN A 177 45.78 -15.58 6.81
C ASN A 177 45.30 -14.30 7.51
N ASP A 178 46.17 -13.30 7.67
CA ASP A 178 45.81 -12.02 8.27
C ASP A 178 44.79 -11.27 7.40
N ARG A 179 44.94 -11.34 6.06
CA ARG A 179 43.99 -10.75 5.10
C ARG A 179 42.63 -11.44 5.14
N ILE A 180 42.60 -12.77 5.24
CA ILE A 180 41.36 -13.55 5.38
C ILE A 180 40.65 -13.18 6.69
N ALA A 181 41.38 -13.07 7.79
CA ALA A 181 40.82 -12.67 9.08
C ALA A 181 40.25 -11.24 9.03
N ALA A 182 40.96 -10.29 8.42
CA ALA A 182 40.48 -8.92 8.23
C ALA A 182 39.20 -8.87 7.38
N PHE A 183 39.18 -9.59 6.26
CA PHE A 183 38.00 -9.72 5.41
C PHE A 183 36.80 -10.31 6.15
N SER A 184 37.01 -11.35 6.98
CA SER A 184 35.93 -11.94 7.78
C SER A 184 35.31 -10.92 8.76
N ASN A 185 36.13 -10.08 9.39
CA ASN A 185 35.65 -9.03 10.29
C ASN A 185 34.84 -7.96 9.54
N GLU A 186 35.34 -7.51 8.38
CA GLU A 186 34.62 -6.54 7.53
C GLU A 186 33.31 -7.10 7.00
N LEU A 187 33.28 -8.39 6.64
CA LEU A 187 32.07 -9.09 6.22
C LEU A 187 30.99 -9.06 7.31
N ASP A 188 31.37 -9.32 8.57
CA ASP A 188 30.44 -9.28 9.69
C ASP A 188 29.88 -7.87 9.96
N ILE A 189 30.72 -6.83 9.82
CA ILE A 189 30.30 -5.43 9.93
C ILE A 189 29.27 -5.09 8.85
N VAL A 190 29.59 -5.37 7.58
CA VAL A 190 28.71 -5.11 6.43
C VAL A 190 27.40 -5.87 6.57
N LYS A 191 27.47 -7.13 7.02
CA LYS A 191 26.29 -7.96 7.29
C LYS A 191 25.39 -7.33 8.33
N ALA A 192 25.94 -6.89 9.46
CA ALA A 192 25.16 -6.22 10.51
C ALA A 192 24.49 -4.94 9.98
N SER A 193 25.22 -4.13 9.21
CA SER A 193 24.70 -2.88 8.65
C SER A 193 23.58 -3.10 7.63
N LEU A 194 23.74 -4.05 6.70
CA LEU A 194 22.71 -4.36 5.69
C LEU A 194 21.45 -4.98 6.32
N ILE A 195 21.60 -5.84 7.34
CA ILE A 195 20.46 -6.38 8.09
C ILE A 195 19.74 -5.27 8.85
N LYS A 196 20.47 -4.35 9.47
CA LYS A 196 19.88 -3.18 10.13
C LYS A 196 19.08 -2.34 9.15
N LEU A 197 19.62 -2.08 7.96
CA LEU A 197 18.94 -1.34 6.90
C LEU A 197 17.64 -2.01 6.45
N LEU A 198 17.69 -3.32 6.18
CA LEU A 198 16.51 -4.13 5.86
C LEU A 198 15.44 -4.03 6.94
N ASN A 199 15.82 -4.18 8.20
CA ASN A 199 14.88 -4.09 9.31
C ASN A 199 14.25 -2.69 9.45
N GLN A 200 15.03 -1.63 9.21
CA GLN A 200 14.50 -0.26 9.20
C GLN A 200 13.48 -0.06 8.07
N ASN A 201 13.78 -0.54 6.86
CA ASN A 201 12.87 -0.43 5.72
C ASN A 201 11.57 -1.23 5.95
N VAL A 202 11.65 -2.42 6.55
CA VAL A 202 10.47 -3.21 6.92
C VAL A 202 9.62 -2.48 7.97
N LYS A 203 10.24 -1.86 8.99
CA LYS A 203 9.52 -1.10 10.02
C LYS A 203 8.81 0.13 9.44
N LEU A 204 9.52 0.92 8.64
CA LEU A 204 8.95 2.08 7.96
C LEU A 204 7.75 1.68 7.09
N GLN A 205 7.84 0.55 6.39
CA GLN A 205 6.74 0.05 5.57
C GLN A 205 5.54 -0.40 6.41
N LYS A 206 5.77 -0.96 7.61
CA LYS A 206 4.70 -1.34 8.56
C LYS A 206 4.13 -0.16 9.35
N GLY A 207 4.73 1.03 9.25
CA GLY A 207 4.34 2.21 10.02
C GLY A 207 4.80 2.18 11.49
N GLU A 208 5.87 1.45 11.79
CA GLU A 208 6.51 1.34 13.12
C GLU A 208 7.61 2.38 13.36
#